data_AF-A0A961DWV2-F1
#
_entry.id   AF-A0A961DWV2-F1
#
_cell.length_a   1.000
_cell.length_b   1.000
_cell.length_c   1.000
_cell.angle_alpha   90.00
_cell.angle_beta   90.00
_cell.angle_gamma   90.00
#
_symmetry.space_group_name_H-M   'P 1'
#
loop_
_entity.id
_entity.type
_entity.pdbx_description
1 polymer ?
#
loop_
_entity_poly.entity_id
_entity_poly.type
_entity_poly.pdbx_seq_one_letter_code
_entity_poly.pdbx_strand_id
1 'polypeptide(L)'
;MSFNQGPSRPSTQWSAGAGGTWGPYWDALFIPGEVTAWINFKRGSTGVNIARRFWEQREHLRRVYESVFGPDPHRWPSRHPGVVLDAVPTVSHAACLGCHWFEPRGDSPLELARRHETSEGAFR
;
A
#
# COMPACT_ATOMS: atom_id res chain seq x y z
N MET A 1 12.13 19.09 25.40
CA MET A 1 11.07 18.13 25.79
C MET A 1 10.93 17.11 24.68
N SER A 2 11.12 15.83 24.98
CA SER A 2 11.02 14.76 23.99
C SER A 2 9.55 14.39 23.83
N PHE A 3 8.90 14.84 22.75
CA PHE A 3 7.48 14.57 22.45
C PHE A 3 7.16 13.08 22.22
N ASN A 4 8.18 12.22 22.24
CA ASN A 4 8.08 10.78 21.99
C ASN A 4 7.87 9.94 23.26
N GLN A 5 7.86 10.52 24.46
CA GLN A 5 7.69 9.76 25.71
C GLN A 5 6.36 10.09 26.38
N GLY A 6 5.38 9.22 26.17
CA GLY A 6 4.07 9.25 26.81
C GLY A 6 3.51 7.83 26.87
N PRO A 7 2.46 7.58 27.68
CA PRO A 7 1.89 6.25 27.83
C PRO A 7 1.43 5.70 26.48
N SER A 8 1.78 4.44 26.21
CA SER A 8 1.35 3.73 25.01
C SER A 8 -0.12 3.30 25.15
N ARG A 9 -0.86 3.39 24.04
CA ARG A 9 -2.26 2.95 23.92
C ARG A 9 -2.45 2.25 22.58
N PRO A 10 -3.48 1.41 22.42
CA PRO A 10 -3.82 0.85 21.12
C PRO A 10 -3.95 1.94 20.05
N SER A 11 -3.27 1.75 18.91
CA SER A 11 -3.34 2.68 17.79
C SER A 11 -4.75 2.73 17.20
N THR A 12 -5.19 3.92 16.80
CA THR A 12 -6.42 4.09 16.02
C THR A 12 -6.25 3.48 14.62
N GLN A 13 -7.24 2.71 14.17
CA GLN A 13 -7.30 2.23 12.79
C GLN A 13 -7.81 3.35 11.87
N TRP A 14 -6.88 4.18 11.37
CA TRP A 14 -7.24 5.35 10.55
C TRP A 14 -7.75 4.98 9.15
N SER A 15 -7.53 3.74 8.71
CA SER A 15 -8.05 3.15 7.48
C SER A 15 -9.52 2.73 7.55
N ALA A 16 -10.17 2.83 8.71
CA ALA A 16 -11.56 2.42 8.88
C ALA A 16 -12.49 3.11 7.86
N GLY A 17 -13.23 2.31 7.09
CA GLY A 17 -14.10 2.80 6.00
C GLY A 17 -13.39 3.03 4.65
N ALA A 18 -12.07 2.88 4.57
CA ALA A 18 -11.29 3.09 3.34
C ALA A 18 -10.89 1.79 2.60
N GLY A 19 -11.51 0.65 2.93
CA GLY A 19 -11.12 -0.68 2.42
C GLY A 19 -11.19 -0.86 0.90
N GLY A 20 -12.05 -0.10 0.21
CA GLY A 20 -12.13 -0.04 -1.26
C GLY A 20 -11.17 0.96 -1.91
N THR A 21 -10.33 1.63 -1.12
CA THR A 21 -9.38 2.65 -1.58
C THR A 21 -8.01 2.42 -0.93
N TRP A 22 -7.37 3.45 -0.39
CA TRP A 22 -6.03 3.41 0.21
C TRP A 22 -5.94 2.64 1.54
N GLY A 23 -7.06 2.18 2.12
CA GLY A 23 -7.10 1.51 3.42
C GLY A 23 -6.15 0.31 3.57
N PRO A 24 -6.13 -0.65 2.63
CA PRO A 24 -5.23 -1.81 2.69
C PRO A 24 -3.74 -1.43 2.72
N TYR A 25 -3.37 -0.31 2.10
CA TYR A 25 -1.98 0.15 2.08
C TYR A 25 -1.60 0.73 3.45
N TRP A 26 -2.53 1.46 4.07
CA TRP A 26 -2.35 1.94 5.44
C TRP A 26 -2.26 0.76 6.42
N ASP A 27 -3.11 -0.25 6.29
CA ASP A 27 -3.10 -1.44 7.16
C ASP A 27 -1.79 -2.23 7.02
N ALA A 28 -1.24 -2.35 5.80
CA ALA A 28 0.04 -2.99 5.55
C ALA A 28 1.22 -2.19 6.16
N LEU A 29 1.21 -0.85 6.03
CA LEU A 29 2.25 0.02 6.57
C LEU A 29 2.22 0.14 8.10
N PHE A 30 1.03 0.08 8.69
CA PHE A 30 0.82 0.40 10.11
C PHE A 30 0.09 -0.72 10.84
N ILE A 31 0.81 -1.82 11.09
CA ILE A 31 0.32 -2.95 11.87
C ILE A 31 -0.25 -2.45 13.22
N PRO A 32 -1.45 -2.94 13.64
CA PRO A 32 -2.02 -2.62 14.93
C PRO A 32 -1.05 -2.89 16.08
N GLY A 33 -0.95 -1.95 17.01
CA GLY A 33 -0.07 -2.09 18.16
C GLY A 33 -0.22 -0.93 19.13
N GLU A 34 0.44 -1.05 20.27
CA GLU A 34 0.48 0.04 21.24
C GLU A 34 1.48 1.12 20.79
N VAL A 35 1.01 2.36 20.76
CA VAL A 35 1.79 3.51 20.30
C VAL A 35 1.55 4.71 21.22
N THR A 36 2.50 5.64 21.24
CA THR A 36 2.30 6.92 21.93
C THR A 36 1.29 7.78 21.17
N ALA A 37 0.68 8.75 21.87
CA ALA A 37 -0.28 9.69 21.25
C ALA A 37 0.31 10.43 20.04
N TRP A 38 1.58 10.80 20.10
CA TRP A 38 2.28 11.44 18.99
C TRP A 38 2.41 10.53 17.76
N ILE A 39 2.80 9.26 17.97
CA ILE A 39 2.88 8.28 16.88
C ILE A 39 1.49 8.02 16.30
N ASN A 40 0.45 7.90 17.13
CA ASN A 40 -0.92 7.74 16.66
C ASN A 40 -1.36 8.93 15.78
N PHE A 41 -1.06 10.15 16.20
CA PHE A 41 -1.32 11.37 15.42
C PHE A 41 -0.56 11.36 14.08
N LYS A 42 0.71 10.92 14.07
CA LYS A 42 1.50 10.81 12.84
C LYS A 42 0.94 9.76 11.88
N ARG A 43 0.50 8.61 12.39
CA ARG A 43 -0.18 7.58 11.58
C ARG A 43 -1.47 8.11 10.94
N GLY A 44 -2.24 8.93 11.65
CA GLY A 44 -3.49 9.54 11.16
C GLY A 44 -3.34 10.73 10.21
N SER A 45 -2.17 11.36 10.20
CA SER A 45 -1.87 12.51 9.33
C SER A 45 -0.94 12.10 8.20
N THR A 46 0.36 12.06 8.47
CA THR A 46 1.39 11.69 7.49
C THR A 46 1.19 10.28 6.94
N GLY A 47 0.86 9.31 7.80
CA GLY A 47 0.62 7.92 7.38
C GLY A 47 -0.54 7.77 6.39
N VAL A 48 -1.66 8.45 6.64
CA VAL A 48 -2.81 8.49 5.71
C VAL A 48 -2.42 9.11 4.36
N ASN A 49 -1.66 10.21 4.36
CA ASN A 49 -1.21 10.85 3.12
C ASN A 49 -0.27 9.95 2.31
N ILE A 50 0.62 9.19 2.97
CA ILE A 50 1.50 8.21 2.32
C ILE A 50 0.67 7.12 1.64
N ALA A 51 -0.27 6.50 2.37
CA ALA A 51 -1.11 5.44 1.82
C ALA A 51 -1.94 5.92 0.61
N ARG A 52 -2.48 7.15 0.68
CA ARG A 52 -3.21 7.77 -0.43
C ARG A 52 -2.34 7.97 -1.66
N ARG A 53 -1.12 8.47 -1.52
CA ARG A 53 -0.22 8.68 -2.67
C ARG A 53 0.11 7.39 -3.40
N PHE A 54 0.42 6.34 -2.66
CA PHE A 54 0.68 5.03 -3.26
C PHE A 54 -0.57 4.46 -3.94
N TRP A 55 -1.74 4.60 -3.33
CA TRP A 55 -3.00 4.20 -3.94
C TRP A 55 -3.29 4.98 -5.24
N GLU A 56 -3.12 6.30 -5.23
CA GLU A 56 -3.31 7.15 -6.40
C GLU A 56 -2.38 6.78 -7.54
N GLN A 57 -1.11 6.49 -7.23
CA GLN A 57 -0.15 6.00 -8.23
C GLN A 57 -0.58 4.65 -8.78
N ARG A 58 -0.97 3.70 -7.92
CA ARG A 58 -1.45 2.39 -8.35
C ARG A 58 -2.66 2.51 -9.26
N GLU A 59 -3.61 3.39 -8.94
CA GLU A 59 -4.79 3.65 -9.76
C GLU A 59 -4.45 4.32 -11.09
N HIS A 60 -3.46 5.21 -11.11
CA HIS A 60 -2.93 5.76 -12.35
C HIS A 60 -2.32 4.67 -13.24
N LEU A 61 -1.46 3.83 -12.68
CA LEU A 61 -0.84 2.71 -13.40
C LEU A 61 -1.86 1.67 -13.86
N ARG A 62 -2.90 1.39 -13.05
CA ARG A 62 -4.01 0.53 -13.45
C ARG A 62 -4.70 1.08 -14.69
N ARG A 63 -5.04 2.37 -14.71
CA ARG A 63 -5.67 3.01 -15.89
C ARG A 63 -4.78 2.96 -17.14
N VAL A 64 -3.46 3.12 -16.97
CA VAL A 64 -2.51 2.94 -18.07
C VAL A 64 -2.53 1.51 -18.59
N TYR A 65 -2.52 0.53 -17.69
CA TYR A 65 -2.59 -0.89 -18.06
C TYR A 65 -3.90 -1.24 -18.77
N GLU A 66 -5.03 -0.73 -18.27
CA GLU A 66 -6.36 -0.86 -18.88
C GLU A 66 -6.44 -0.21 -20.26
N SER A 67 -5.72 0.88 -20.50
CA SER A 67 -5.68 1.52 -21.82
C SER A 67 -5.01 0.63 -22.88
N VAL A 68 -4.15 -0.31 -22.47
CA VAL A 68 -3.44 -1.23 -23.36
C VAL A 68 -4.17 -2.56 -23.50
N PHE A 69 -4.67 -3.13 -22.40
CA PHE A 69 -5.24 -4.48 -22.37
C PHE A 69 -6.77 -4.52 -22.22
N GLY A 70 -7.41 -3.35 -22.14
CA GLY A 70 -8.84 -3.20 -21.91
C GLY A 70 -9.23 -3.15 -20.43
N PRO A 71 -10.49 -2.74 -20.12
CA PRO A 71 -10.94 -2.52 -18.75
C PRO A 71 -11.35 -3.80 -17.99
N ASP A 72 -11.36 -4.97 -18.64
CA ASP A 72 -11.76 -6.25 -18.05
C ASP A 72 -10.55 -7.00 -17.47
N PRO A 73 -10.36 -7.06 -16.13
CA PRO A 73 -9.20 -7.71 -15.53
C PRO A 73 -9.10 -9.20 -15.80
N HIS A 74 -10.21 -9.87 -16.16
CA HIS A 74 -10.19 -11.30 -16.49
C HIS A 74 -9.57 -11.59 -17.85
N ARG A 75 -9.44 -10.57 -18.70
CA ARG A 75 -8.84 -10.65 -20.05
C ARG A 75 -7.41 -10.12 -20.11
N TRP A 76 -6.91 -9.57 -19.01
CA TRP A 76 -5.51 -9.14 -18.95
C TRP A 76 -4.56 -10.32 -19.12
N PRO A 77 -3.36 -10.09 -19.71
CA PRO A 77 -2.34 -11.15 -19.83
C PRO A 77 -1.94 -11.77 -18.49
N SER A 78 -1.89 -10.94 -17.45
CA SER A 78 -1.78 -11.36 -16.05
C SER A 78 -2.96 -10.80 -15.27
N ARG A 79 -3.55 -11.62 -14.40
CA ARG A 79 -4.63 -11.19 -13.48
C ARG A 79 -4.08 -10.42 -12.29
N HIS A 80 -2.79 -10.55 -12.00
CA HIS A 80 -2.11 -9.87 -10.91
C HIS A 80 -0.87 -9.11 -11.41
N PRO A 81 -1.00 -8.11 -12.31
CA PRO A 81 0.17 -7.39 -12.82
C PRO A 81 0.93 -6.72 -11.67
N GLY A 82 2.20 -7.11 -11.51
CA GLY A 82 3.08 -6.58 -10.49
C GLY A 82 3.64 -5.22 -10.91
N VAL A 83 3.65 -4.27 -9.99
CA VAL A 83 4.21 -2.93 -10.22
C VAL A 83 5.08 -2.47 -9.07
N VAL A 84 5.94 -1.51 -9.36
CA VAL A 84 6.71 -0.76 -8.37
C VAL A 84 6.08 0.62 -8.20
N LEU A 85 5.82 0.99 -6.96
CA LEU A 85 5.29 2.29 -6.57
C LEU A 85 6.40 3.11 -5.91
N ASP A 86 6.63 4.32 -6.39
CA ASP A 86 7.70 5.24 -5.97
C ASP A 86 7.22 6.68 -5.72
N ALA A 87 5.90 6.88 -5.60
CA ALA A 87 5.27 8.19 -5.33
C ALA A 87 5.72 8.84 -4.00
N VAL A 88 6.45 8.11 -3.16
CA VAL A 88 7.11 8.62 -1.96
C VAL A 88 8.63 8.56 -2.17
N PRO A 89 9.35 9.70 -2.16
CA PRO A 89 10.74 9.81 -2.65
C PRO A 89 11.82 8.96 -1.97
N THR A 90 11.51 8.25 -0.89
CA THR A 90 12.51 7.59 -0.04
C THR A 90 12.51 6.07 -0.15
N VAL A 91 11.38 5.47 -0.56
CA VAL A 91 11.24 4.00 -0.62
C VAL A 91 10.28 3.66 -1.75
N SER A 92 10.69 2.71 -2.59
CA SER A 92 9.83 2.09 -3.58
C SER A 92 9.24 0.79 -3.04
N HIS A 93 7.97 0.54 -3.33
CA HIS A 93 7.24 -0.62 -2.82
C HIS A 93 6.69 -1.47 -3.95
N ALA A 94 6.62 -2.79 -3.73
CA ALA A 94 5.92 -3.68 -4.65
C ALA A 94 4.40 -3.60 -4.41
N ALA A 95 3.62 -3.63 -5.48
CA ALA A 95 2.16 -3.66 -5.41
C ALA A 95 1.55 -4.41 -6.59
N CYS A 96 0.22 -4.57 -6.57
CA CYS A 96 -0.54 -5.25 -7.61
C CYS A 96 -1.61 -4.34 -8.23
N LEU A 97 -1.78 -4.41 -9.56
CA LEU A 97 -2.85 -3.71 -10.29
C LEU A 97 -4.18 -4.48 -10.32
N GLY A 98 -4.16 -5.79 -10.09
CA GLY A 98 -5.34 -6.66 -10.10
C GLY A 98 -6.03 -6.79 -8.74
N CYS A 99 -5.29 -6.64 -7.64
CA CYS A 99 -5.82 -6.70 -6.28
C CYS A 99 -5.21 -5.61 -5.40
N HIS A 100 -5.54 -5.59 -4.11
CA HIS A 100 -5.05 -4.55 -3.17
C HIS A 100 -3.74 -4.93 -2.46
N TRP A 101 -3.01 -5.93 -2.96
CA TRP A 101 -1.72 -6.32 -2.39
C TRP A 101 -0.69 -5.18 -2.48
N PHE A 102 0.06 -5.03 -1.39
CA PHE A 102 1.08 -4.00 -1.20
C PHE A 102 2.14 -4.54 -0.23
N GLU A 103 3.41 -4.42 -0.59
CA GLU A 103 4.54 -4.81 0.24
C GLU A 103 5.08 -3.59 1.01
N PRO A 104 5.05 -3.59 2.36
CA PRO A 104 5.34 -2.40 3.15
C PRO A 104 6.82 -2.17 3.52
N ARG A 105 7.73 -3.12 3.28
CA ARG A 105 9.14 -3.00 3.70
C ARG A 105 10.02 -2.29 2.66
N GLY A 106 9.67 -2.40 1.38
CA GLY A 106 10.42 -1.81 0.27
C GLY A 106 11.65 -2.63 -0.15
N ASP A 107 11.75 -3.89 0.29
CA ASP A 107 12.87 -4.78 -0.04
C ASP A 107 12.68 -5.37 -1.44
N SER A 108 13.66 -5.20 -2.34
CA SER A 108 13.65 -5.77 -3.70
C SER A 108 12.29 -5.64 -4.45
N PRO A 109 11.72 -4.43 -4.59
CA PRO A 109 10.32 -4.26 -4.97
C PRO A 109 9.99 -4.85 -6.35
N LEU A 110 10.91 -4.80 -7.31
CA LEU A 110 10.73 -5.41 -8.62
C LEU A 110 10.62 -6.94 -8.55
N GLU A 111 11.46 -7.58 -7.73
CA GLU A 111 11.45 -9.03 -7.55
C GLU A 111 10.15 -9.48 -6.88
N LEU A 112 9.73 -8.78 -5.82
CA LEU A 112 8.52 -9.12 -5.08
C LEU A 112 7.26 -8.89 -5.92
N ALA A 113 7.21 -7.82 -6.72
CA ALA A 113 6.13 -7.58 -7.67
C ALA A 113 6.02 -8.73 -8.69
N ARG A 114 7.16 -9.13 -9.28
CA ARG A 114 7.22 -10.25 -10.23
C ARG A 114 6.83 -11.57 -9.58
N ARG A 115 7.23 -11.80 -8.33
CA ARG A 115 6.87 -13.02 -7.59
C ARG A 115 5.38 -13.06 -7.30
N HIS A 116 4.77 -11.96 -6.88
CA HIS A 116 3.33 -11.85 -6.69
C HIS A 116 2.59 -12.17 -7.99
N GLU A 117 3.00 -11.55 -9.09
CA GLU A 117 2.43 -11.76 -10.42
C GLU A 117 2.51 -13.21 -10.88
N THR A 118 3.72 -13.78 -10.90
CA THR A 118 3.94 -15.16 -11.38
C THR A 118 3.33 -16.23 -10.48
N SER A 119 3.02 -15.90 -9.23
CA SER A 119 2.30 -16.77 -8.31
C SER A 119 0.77 -16.65 -8.41
N GLU A 120 0.26 -15.87 -9.38
CA GLU A 120 -1.17 -15.58 -9.52
C GLU A 120 -1.78 -15.03 -8.21
N GLY A 121 -1.02 -14.17 -7.51
CA GLY A 121 -1.45 -13.53 -6.27
C GLY A 121 -1.37 -14.40 -5.00
N ALA A 122 -0.82 -15.61 -5.09
CA ALA A 122 -0.63 -16.49 -3.93
C ALA A 122 0.45 -15.99 -2.95
N PHE A 123 1.51 -15.36 -3.47
CA PHE A 123 2.53 -14.70 -2.67
C PHE A 123 2.00 -13.36 -2.12
N ARG A 124 2.12 -13.11 -0.81
CA ARG A 124 1.68 -11.86 -0.16
C ARG A 124 2.73 -11.32 0.79
#